data_AF-A0A8S1SA28-F1
#
_entry.id   AF-A0A8S1SA28-F1
#
_cell.length_a   1.000
_cell.length_b   1.000
_cell.length_c   1.000
_cell.angle_alpha   90.00
_cell.angle_beta   90.00
_cell.angle_gamma   90.00
#
_symmetry.space_group_name_H-M   'P 1'
#
loop_
_entity.id
_entity.type
_entity.pdbx_description
1 polymer ?
#
loop_
_entity_poly.entity_id
_entity_poly.type
_entity_poly.pdbx_seq_one_letter_code
_entity_poly.pdbx_strand_id
1 'polypeptide(L)'
;MRQEQLEQLLNLKQYQINQNNDPNFELLPIQPTYKQEIDKEVQKLEQQSLFADSLDVDIPSLKKNREEKRLRKMAKMSQLTEGWFGMKSQDQDETMKQEFMIMKLKKYLDPKQPVKSSDFKTMPKYFQVGTYVDGMDNYNIKKKKKNQSDLIDQFLEYDQMKQTTKNSFQKIQQRQQRISKVNSKLRKLKRMAKSLGRRNK
;
A
#
# COMPACT_ATOMS: atom_id res chain seq x y z
N MET A 1 -53.73 -48.16 -33.39
CA MET A 1 -52.37 -48.26 -33.95
C MET A 1 -52.13 -47.34 -35.14
N ARG A 2 -52.61 -47.59 -36.37
CA ARG A 2 -52.25 -46.75 -37.54
C ARG A 2 -52.81 -45.32 -37.49
N GLN A 3 -54.03 -45.15 -36.96
CA GLN A 3 -54.62 -43.82 -36.75
C GLN A 3 -53.91 -43.04 -35.64
N GLU A 4 -53.62 -43.68 -34.50
CA GLU A 4 -52.88 -43.04 -33.40
C GLU A 4 -51.45 -42.63 -33.80
N GLN A 5 -50.77 -43.42 -34.63
CA GLN A 5 -49.45 -43.08 -35.17
C GLN A 5 -49.51 -41.88 -36.14
N LEU A 6 -50.56 -41.79 -36.96
CA LEU A 6 -50.79 -40.63 -37.83
C LEU A 6 -51.14 -39.37 -37.03
N GLU A 7 -51.95 -39.50 -35.97
CA GLU A 7 -52.28 -38.41 -35.06
C GLU A 7 -51.05 -37.90 -34.29
N GLN A 8 -50.12 -38.80 -33.94
CA GLN A 8 -48.84 -38.46 -33.30
C GLN A 8 -47.88 -37.74 -34.27
N LEU A 9 -47.81 -38.18 -35.54
CA LEU A 9 -46.96 -37.55 -36.57
C LEU A 9 -47.44 -36.16 -36.98
N LEU A 10 -48.76 -35.96 -37.06
CA LEU A 10 -49.37 -34.67 -37.45
C LEU A 10 -49.61 -33.72 -36.26
N ASN A 11 -49.29 -34.15 -35.03
CA ASN A 11 -49.42 -33.34 -33.80
C ASN A 11 -50.83 -32.72 -33.59
N LEU A 12 -51.88 -33.42 -34.03
CA LEU A 12 -53.25 -32.90 -34.12
C LEU A 12 -53.96 -32.71 -32.77
N LYS A 13 -53.40 -33.24 -31.67
CA LYS A 13 -53.95 -33.02 -30.31
C LYS A 13 -53.80 -31.58 -29.80
N GLN A 14 -53.15 -30.71 -30.56
CA GLN A 14 -52.81 -29.33 -30.18
C GLN A 14 -53.64 -28.28 -30.93
N TYR A 15 -54.65 -28.65 -31.70
CA TYR A 15 -55.49 -27.70 -32.44
C TYR A 15 -56.98 -27.99 -32.21
N GLN A 16 -57.81 -26.94 -32.08
CA GLN A 16 -59.26 -27.14 -32.04
C GLN A 16 -59.80 -27.35 -33.46
N ILE A 17 -60.63 -28.38 -33.62
CA ILE A 17 -61.27 -28.70 -34.91
C ILE A 17 -62.54 -27.86 -35.04
N ASN A 18 -62.67 -27.14 -36.16
CA ASN A 18 -63.84 -26.33 -36.46
C ASN A 18 -65.05 -27.22 -36.75
N GLN A 19 -66.01 -27.28 -35.82
CA GLN A 19 -67.16 -28.18 -35.95
C GLN A 19 -68.30 -27.60 -36.79
N ASN A 20 -68.32 -26.28 -37.06
CA ASN A 20 -69.45 -25.59 -37.69
C ASN A 20 -69.16 -24.98 -39.08
N ASN A 21 -68.02 -25.32 -39.69
CA ASN A 21 -67.65 -24.95 -41.06
C ASN A 21 -67.71 -23.44 -41.38
N ASP A 22 -67.32 -22.61 -40.41
CA ASP A 22 -67.12 -21.18 -40.62
C ASP A 22 -65.90 -20.93 -41.53
N PRO A 23 -66.02 -20.15 -42.62
CA PRO A 23 -64.96 -19.99 -43.63
C PRO A 23 -63.78 -19.11 -43.18
N ASN A 24 -63.83 -18.52 -41.98
CA ASN A 24 -62.80 -17.63 -41.46
C ASN A 24 -62.23 -18.09 -40.10
N PHE A 25 -62.23 -19.40 -39.85
CA PHE A 25 -61.70 -19.99 -38.62
C PHE A 25 -60.19 -20.20 -38.73
N GLU A 26 -59.41 -19.40 -38.00
CA GLU A 26 -57.96 -19.60 -37.89
C GLU A 26 -57.66 -20.75 -36.90
N LEU A 27 -56.84 -21.70 -37.34
CA LEU A 27 -56.38 -22.82 -36.51
C LEU A 27 -55.42 -22.31 -35.43
N LEU A 28 -55.96 -22.00 -34.25
CA LEU A 28 -55.15 -21.58 -33.11
C LEU A 28 -54.60 -22.79 -32.35
N PRO A 29 -53.31 -22.78 -31.98
CA PRO A 29 -52.75 -23.81 -31.13
C PRO A 29 -53.39 -23.75 -29.73
N ILE A 30 -53.72 -24.91 -29.18
CA ILE A 30 -54.20 -25.08 -27.81
C ILE A 30 -53.10 -24.58 -26.87
N GLN A 31 -53.43 -23.58 -26.06
CA GLN A 31 -52.54 -23.09 -25.01
C GLN A 31 -52.17 -24.27 -24.10
N PRO A 32 -50.87 -24.49 -23.82
CA PRO A 32 -50.46 -25.59 -22.95
C PRO A 32 -51.18 -25.44 -21.60
N THR A 33 -51.60 -26.57 -21.03
CA THR A 33 -52.17 -26.52 -19.68
C THR A 33 -51.08 -26.09 -18.69
N TYR A 34 -51.46 -25.40 -17.61
CA TYR A 34 -50.53 -24.95 -16.57
C TYR A 34 -49.56 -26.05 -16.08
N LYS A 35 -50.04 -27.29 -16.00
CA LYS A 35 -49.22 -28.45 -15.66
C LYS A 35 -48.11 -28.73 -16.67
N GLN A 36 -48.41 -28.62 -17.96
CA GLN A 36 -47.43 -28.79 -19.04
C GLN A 36 -46.41 -27.65 -19.08
N GLU A 37 -46.81 -26.43 -18.69
CA GLU A 37 -45.88 -25.31 -18.54
C GLU A 37 -44.91 -25.56 -17.40
N ILE A 38 -45.41 -26.00 -16.24
CA ILE A 38 -44.57 -26.38 -15.10
C ILE A 38 -43.59 -27.50 -15.50
N ASP A 39 -44.06 -28.54 -16.16
CA ASP A 39 -43.21 -29.68 -16.56
C ASP A 39 -42.09 -29.22 -17.51
N LYS A 40 -42.39 -28.30 -18.44
CA LYS A 40 -41.38 -27.68 -19.32
C LYS A 40 -40.39 -26.80 -18.55
N GLU A 41 -40.86 -26.05 -17.56
CA GLU A 41 -40.03 -25.20 -16.71
C GLU A 41 -39.06 -26.04 -15.87
N VAL A 42 -39.55 -27.15 -15.29
CA VAL A 42 -38.74 -28.11 -14.53
C VAL A 42 -37.66 -28.75 -15.42
N GLN A 43 -38.02 -29.22 -16.62
CA GLN A 43 -37.05 -29.78 -17.57
C GLN A 43 -35.99 -28.76 -17.99
N LYS A 44 -36.40 -27.50 -18.19
CA LYS A 44 -35.47 -26.42 -18.54
C LYS A 44 -34.49 -26.13 -17.39
N LEU A 45 -34.95 -26.15 -16.14
CA LEU A 45 -34.11 -25.98 -14.96
C LEU A 45 -33.15 -27.15 -14.75
N GLU A 46 -33.60 -28.39 -14.95
CA GLU A 46 -32.74 -29.58 -14.89
C GLU A 46 -31.64 -29.54 -15.96
N GLN A 47 -31.97 -29.14 -17.19
CA GLN A 47 -30.98 -28.96 -18.25
C GLN A 47 -29.97 -27.86 -17.91
N GLN A 48 -30.42 -26.77 -17.28
CA GLN A 48 -29.53 -25.70 -16.81
C GLN A 48 -28.61 -26.15 -15.67
N SER A 49 -29.10 -26.95 -14.72
CA SER A 49 -28.27 -27.46 -13.63
C SER A 49 -27.25 -28.49 -14.11
N LEU A 50 -27.64 -29.38 -15.03
CA LEU A 50 -26.70 -30.32 -15.67
C LEU A 50 -25.61 -29.60 -16.46
N PHE A 51 -25.94 -28.47 -17.11
CA PHE A 51 -24.95 -27.63 -17.78
C PHE A 51 -24.00 -26.96 -16.77
N ALA A 52 -24.51 -26.49 -15.63
CA ALA A 52 -23.71 -25.91 -14.56
C ALA A 52 -22.74 -26.91 -13.91
N ASP A 53 -23.17 -28.17 -13.71
CA ASP A 53 -22.32 -29.24 -13.15
C ASP A 53 -21.31 -29.77 -14.17
N SER A 54 -21.61 -29.70 -15.48
CA SER A 54 -20.68 -30.11 -16.54
C SER A 54 -19.57 -29.09 -16.81
N LEU A 55 -19.74 -27.87 -16.31
CA LEU A 55 -18.73 -26.85 -16.29
C LEU A 55 -17.92 -27.01 -15.01
N ASP A 56 -16.88 -27.85 -15.05
CA ASP A 56 -15.74 -27.79 -14.12
C ASP A 56 -15.00 -26.47 -14.33
N VAL A 57 -15.69 -25.35 -14.09
CA VAL A 57 -15.07 -24.06 -13.91
C VAL A 57 -14.56 -24.10 -12.50
N ASP A 58 -13.26 -24.36 -12.35
CA ASP A 58 -12.51 -24.04 -11.15
C ASP A 58 -12.76 -22.56 -10.83
N ILE A 59 -13.80 -22.26 -10.05
CA ILE A 59 -14.06 -20.91 -9.57
C ILE A 59 -12.86 -20.58 -8.70
N PRO A 60 -11.95 -19.68 -9.12
CA PRO A 60 -10.76 -19.42 -8.34
C PRO A 60 -11.24 -18.91 -6.99
N SER A 61 -10.94 -19.66 -5.93
CA SER A 61 -11.43 -19.31 -4.60
C SER A 61 -11.06 -17.84 -4.35
N LEU A 62 -12.03 -17.01 -3.95
CA LEU A 62 -11.83 -15.58 -3.66
C LEU A 62 -10.85 -15.33 -2.49
N LYS A 63 -10.17 -16.37 -1.99
CA LYS A 63 -8.95 -16.28 -1.20
C LYS A 63 -7.81 -15.80 -2.10
N LYS A 64 -7.90 -14.54 -2.56
CA LYS A 64 -6.84 -13.83 -3.26
C LYS A 64 -5.54 -14.01 -2.48
N ASN A 65 -4.68 -14.83 -3.09
CA ASN A 65 -3.46 -15.41 -2.59
C ASN A 65 -2.56 -14.34 -1.95
N ARG A 66 -2.37 -14.39 -0.62
CA ARG A 66 -1.36 -13.54 0.06
C ARG A 66 0.01 -13.72 -0.58
N GLU A 67 0.29 -14.92 -1.07
CA GLU A 67 1.51 -15.29 -1.78
C GLU A 67 1.61 -14.63 -3.14
N GLU A 68 0.57 -14.69 -3.98
CA GLU A 68 0.57 -13.99 -5.28
C GLU A 68 0.70 -12.47 -5.09
N LYS A 69 0.07 -11.91 -4.05
CA LYS A 69 0.25 -10.49 -3.69
C LYS A 69 1.69 -10.19 -3.24
N ARG A 70 2.36 -11.11 -2.53
CA ARG A 70 3.80 -10.99 -2.18
C ARG A 70 4.66 -11.10 -3.43
N LEU A 71 4.38 -12.04 -4.32
CA LEU A 71 5.12 -12.26 -5.57
C LEU A 71 5.00 -11.05 -6.50
N ARG A 72 3.79 -10.50 -6.68
CA ARG A 72 3.56 -9.25 -7.43
C ARG A 72 4.31 -8.06 -6.82
N LYS A 73 4.37 -7.97 -5.48
CA LYS A 73 5.17 -6.93 -4.81
C LYS A 73 6.67 -7.12 -5.08
N MET A 74 7.19 -8.34 -4.94
CA MET A 74 8.59 -8.65 -5.23
C MET A 74 8.95 -8.35 -6.68
N ALA A 75 8.12 -8.77 -7.65
CA ALA A 75 8.31 -8.48 -9.07
C ALA A 75 8.29 -6.98 -9.37
N LYS A 76 7.38 -6.22 -8.74
CA LYS A 76 7.35 -4.76 -8.86
C LYS A 76 8.60 -4.11 -8.26
N MET A 77 9.14 -4.69 -7.19
CA MET A 77 10.34 -4.19 -6.53
C MET A 77 11.59 -4.45 -7.36
N SER A 78 11.72 -5.61 -7.98
CA SER A 78 12.82 -5.92 -8.90
C SER A 78 12.73 -5.11 -10.19
N GLN A 79 11.53 -4.91 -10.74
CA GLN A 79 11.35 -4.12 -11.95
C GLN A 79 11.65 -2.62 -11.74
N LEU A 80 11.37 -2.09 -10.55
CA LEU A 80 11.67 -0.69 -10.21
C LEU A 80 13.17 -0.41 -10.17
N THR A 81 13.98 -1.39 -9.78
CA THR A 81 15.44 -1.24 -9.67
C THR A 81 16.14 -1.54 -10.99
N GLU A 82 15.50 -2.28 -11.90
CA GLU A 82 16.02 -2.57 -13.25
C GLU A 82 16.29 -1.30 -14.07
N GLY A 83 15.41 -0.29 -13.96
CA GLY A 83 15.63 1.03 -14.58
C GLY A 83 16.76 1.86 -13.96
N TRP A 84 17.30 1.43 -12.81
CA TRP A 84 18.40 2.08 -12.10
C TRP A 84 19.50 1.06 -11.74
N PHE A 85 20.07 0.44 -12.79
CA PHE A 85 21.21 -0.48 -12.73
C PHE A 85 21.08 -1.62 -11.71
N GLY A 86 19.86 -2.08 -11.44
CA GLY A 86 19.61 -3.17 -10.50
C GLY A 86 19.91 -2.82 -9.04
N MET A 87 19.77 -1.55 -8.63
CA MET A 87 20.07 -1.12 -7.26
C MET A 87 19.31 -1.95 -6.21
N LYS A 88 20.04 -2.70 -5.37
CA LYS A 88 19.44 -3.58 -4.36
C LYS A 88 18.84 -2.76 -3.21
N SER A 89 17.77 -3.30 -2.62
CA SER A 89 17.26 -2.81 -1.34
C SER A 89 18.21 -3.29 -0.24
N GLN A 90 18.68 -2.37 0.59
CA GLN A 90 19.53 -2.70 1.74
C GLN A 90 18.69 -2.78 3.02
N ASP A 91 19.07 -3.68 3.92
CA ASP A 91 18.46 -3.82 5.23
C ASP A 91 18.76 -2.62 6.13
N GLN A 92 17.86 -2.37 7.07
CA GLN A 92 17.82 -1.14 7.87
C GLN A 92 18.62 -1.33 9.16
N ASP A 93 19.94 -1.31 9.03
CA ASP A 93 20.88 -1.40 10.16
C ASP A 93 20.84 -0.15 11.04
N GLU A 94 21.23 -0.27 12.31
CA GLU A 94 21.25 0.86 13.24
C GLU A 94 22.29 1.92 12.85
N THR A 95 23.48 1.48 12.42
CA THR A 95 24.55 2.35 11.92
C THR A 95 24.05 3.17 10.73
N MET A 96 23.43 2.51 9.75
CA MET A 96 22.84 3.16 8.58
C MET A 96 21.79 4.21 8.97
N LYS A 97 20.96 3.91 9.98
CA LYS A 97 19.98 4.88 10.48
C LYS A 97 20.62 6.14 11.02
N GLN A 98 21.72 6.00 11.77
CA GLN A 98 22.46 7.12 12.32
C GLN A 98 23.14 7.93 11.21
N GLU A 99 23.74 7.28 10.21
CA GLU A 99 24.33 7.94 9.05
C GLU A 99 23.31 8.76 8.25
N PHE A 100 22.13 8.20 7.99
CA PHE A 100 21.04 8.94 7.34
C PHE A 100 20.56 10.11 8.19
N MET A 101 20.55 9.96 9.52
CA MET A 101 20.21 11.06 10.41
C MET A 101 21.23 12.19 10.31
N ILE A 102 22.53 11.88 10.29
CA ILE A 102 23.59 12.87 10.05
C ILE A 102 23.36 13.56 8.71
N MET A 103 23.07 12.81 7.65
CA MET A 103 22.83 13.37 6.32
C MET A 103 21.59 14.29 6.27
N LYS A 104 20.55 13.99 7.04
CA LYS A 104 19.38 14.86 7.22
C LYS A 104 19.73 16.14 7.97
N LEU A 105 20.59 16.03 8.99
CA LEU A 105 21.03 17.14 9.82
C LEU A 105 22.22 17.92 9.24
N LYS A 106 22.73 17.58 8.06
CA LYS A 106 23.92 18.21 7.45
C LYS A 106 23.85 19.73 7.36
N LYS A 107 22.65 20.29 7.27
CA LYS A 107 22.41 21.74 7.29
C LYS A 107 22.88 22.42 8.57
N TYR A 108 22.90 21.70 9.69
CA TYR A 108 23.25 22.22 11.02
C TYR A 108 24.68 21.92 11.44
N LEU A 109 25.43 21.15 10.65
CA LEU A 109 26.83 20.79 10.90
C LEU A 109 27.76 22.01 10.87
N ASP A 110 27.62 22.81 9.82
CA ASP A 110 28.40 24.02 9.61
C ASP A 110 27.51 25.23 9.36
N PRO A 111 27.46 26.22 10.27
CA PRO A 111 26.72 27.44 10.02
C PRO A 111 27.31 28.28 8.86
N LYS A 112 28.59 28.09 8.51
CA LYS A 112 29.26 28.86 7.46
C LYS A 112 29.06 28.32 6.06
N GLN A 113 28.61 27.07 5.94
CA GLN A 113 28.44 26.39 4.65
C GLN A 113 26.97 25.97 4.52
N PRO A 114 26.09 26.84 4.01
CA PRO A 114 24.68 26.52 3.87
C PRO A 114 24.49 25.44 2.80
N VAL A 115 24.15 24.23 3.22
CA VAL A 115 23.79 23.12 2.34
C VAL A 115 22.26 23.02 2.23
N LYS A 116 21.76 22.59 1.07
CA LYS A 116 20.35 22.24 0.88
C LYS A 116 19.92 21.17 1.89
N SER A 117 18.72 21.32 2.45
CA SER A 117 18.12 20.29 3.29
C SER A 117 17.86 19.02 2.50
N SER A 118 17.82 17.89 3.20
CA SER A 118 17.39 16.65 2.56
C SER A 118 15.87 16.59 2.43
N ASP A 119 15.39 16.15 1.28
CA ASP A 119 13.95 16.07 0.97
C ASP A 119 13.29 14.78 1.48
N PHE A 120 14.08 13.77 1.89
CA PHE A 120 13.53 12.51 2.37
C PHE A 120 12.86 12.66 3.75
N LYS A 121 11.54 12.41 3.79
CA LYS A 121 10.75 12.37 5.04
C LYS A 121 11.03 11.11 5.84
N THR A 122 11.04 9.97 5.16
CA THR A 122 11.33 8.63 5.69
C THR A 122 12.70 8.15 5.22
N MET A 123 13.24 7.11 5.85
CA MET A 123 14.50 6.49 5.41
C MET A 123 14.35 5.97 3.97
N PRO A 124 15.32 6.22 3.08
CA PRO A 124 15.30 5.65 1.75
C PRO A 124 15.45 4.13 1.82
N LYS A 125 14.72 3.42 0.96
CA LYS A 125 14.73 1.96 0.89
C LYS A 125 15.88 1.42 0.04
N TYR A 126 16.15 2.09 -1.08
CA TYR A 126 17.19 1.72 -2.01
C TYR A 126 18.32 2.73 -1.88
N PHE A 127 19.48 2.26 -1.44
CA PHE A 127 20.67 3.07 -1.28
C PHE A 127 21.90 2.18 -1.40
N GLN A 128 23.04 2.79 -1.72
CA GLN A 128 24.33 2.15 -1.72
C GLN A 128 25.31 3.07 -1.01
N VAL A 129 26.16 2.49 -0.17
CA VAL A 129 27.27 3.19 0.46
C VAL A 129 28.51 2.90 -0.37
N GLY A 130 29.11 3.97 -0.91
CA GLY A 130 30.31 3.88 -1.73
C GLY A 130 31.43 4.72 -1.13
N THR A 131 32.66 4.25 -1.29
CA THR A 131 33.85 5.00 -0.89
C THR A 131 34.32 5.84 -2.07
N TYR A 132 34.71 7.09 -1.79
CA TYR A 132 35.29 7.94 -2.81
C TYR A 132 36.70 7.46 -3.18
N VAL A 133 36.90 7.15 -4.46
CA VAL A 133 38.21 6.79 -5.03
C VAL A 133 38.77 8.03 -5.73
N ASP A 134 39.94 8.47 -5.29
CA ASP A 134 40.59 9.68 -5.79
C ASP A 134 41.08 9.52 -7.24
N GLY A 135 40.91 10.57 -8.05
CA GLY A 135 41.49 10.67 -9.40
C GLY A 135 42.97 11.09 -9.40
N MET A 136 43.63 11.03 -10.56
CA MET A 136 45.05 11.37 -10.68
C MET A 136 45.37 12.84 -10.32
N ASP A 137 44.47 13.77 -10.65
CA ASP A 137 44.67 15.23 -10.52
C ASP A 137 44.62 15.77 -9.08
N ASN A 138 44.17 14.97 -8.11
CA ASN A 138 43.94 15.40 -6.74
C ASN A 138 45.19 15.33 -5.83
N TYR A 139 46.39 15.67 -6.32
CA TYR A 139 47.66 15.49 -5.59
C TYR A 139 47.67 16.11 -4.18
N ASN A 140 47.01 17.25 -3.98
CA ASN A 140 46.95 17.96 -2.69
C ASN A 140 45.92 17.36 -1.70
N ILE A 141 44.90 16.65 -2.17
CA ILE A 141 43.84 16.07 -1.34
C ILE A 141 44.31 14.76 -0.69
N LYS A 142 45.24 14.05 -1.35
CA LYS A 142 45.77 12.73 -0.96
C LYS A 142 46.45 12.70 0.42
N LYS A 143 46.98 13.81 0.91
CA LYS A 143 47.95 13.77 2.03
C LYS A 143 47.34 13.80 3.44
N LYS A 144 46.01 13.89 3.62
CA LYS A 144 45.43 14.13 4.97
C LYS A 144 44.13 13.43 5.33
N LYS A 145 43.55 12.58 4.47
CA LYS A 145 42.33 11.86 4.84
C LYS A 145 42.70 10.55 5.51
N LYS A 146 42.41 10.42 6.82
CA LYS A 146 42.35 9.10 7.45
C LYS A 146 41.24 8.33 6.75
N ASN A 147 41.56 7.16 6.21
CA ASN A 147 40.56 6.27 5.62
C ASN A 147 39.72 5.67 6.76
N GLN A 148 38.75 6.43 7.26
CA GLN A 148 37.74 5.90 8.17
C GLN A 148 36.67 5.20 7.33
N SER A 149 36.25 4.01 7.79
CA SER A 149 35.25 3.19 7.09
C SER A 149 33.85 3.80 7.17
N ASP A 150 33.53 4.43 8.30
CA ASP A 150 32.15 4.81 8.65
C ASP A 150 31.99 6.33 8.64
N LEU A 151 30.81 6.82 8.23
CA LEU A 151 30.52 8.25 8.19
C LEU A 151 30.37 8.83 9.61
N ILE A 152 29.91 8.01 10.56
CA ILE A 152 29.69 8.40 11.96
C ILE A 152 31.02 8.79 12.61
N ASP A 153 32.05 7.98 12.44
CA ASP A 153 33.37 8.23 13.03
C ASP A 153 34.00 9.50 12.46
N GLN A 154 33.86 9.71 11.16
CA GLN A 154 34.31 10.94 10.48
C GLN A 154 33.59 12.16 11.04
N PHE A 155 32.28 12.04 11.26
CA PHE A 155 31.48 13.09 11.87
C PHE A 155 31.93 13.36 13.32
N LEU A 156 32.20 12.32 14.12
CA LEU A 156 32.63 12.47 15.50
C LEU A 156 34.00 13.16 15.61
N GLU A 157 34.96 12.78 14.78
CA GLU A 157 36.28 13.45 14.72
C GLU A 157 36.13 14.91 14.30
N TYR A 158 35.27 15.18 13.31
CA TYR A 158 35.00 16.54 12.85
C TYR A 158 34.32 17.41 13.93
N ASP A 159 33.35 16.86 14.66
CA ASP A 159 32.67 17.60 15.74
C ASP A 159 33.58 17.82 16.95
N GLN A 160 34.52 16.90 17.25
CA GLN A 160 35.54 17.14 18.28
C GLN A 160 36.41 18.35 17.94
N MET A 161 36.78 18.50 16.67
CA MET A 161 37.58 19.63 16.18
C MET A 161 36.79 20.94 16.20
N LYS A 162 35.53 20.90 15.75
CA LYS A 162 34.73 22.11 15.51
C LYS A 162 33.89 22.56 16.71
N GLN A 163 33.43 21.61 17.52
CA GLN A 163 32.62 21.79 18.72
C GLN A 163 31.30 22.58 18.50
N THR A 164 30.83 22.70 17.25
CA THR A 164 29.60 23.44 16.92
C THR A 164 28.38 22.78 17.55
N THR A 165 28.30 21.44 17.49
CA THR A 165 27.19 20.69 18.06
C THR A 165 27.18 20.81 19.57
N LYS A 166 28.33 20.59 20.22
CA LYS A 166 28.51 20.74 21.67
C LYS A 166 28.08 22.12 22.18
N ASN A 167 28.58 23.18 21.55
CA ASN A 167 28.26 24.56 21.95
C ASN A 167 26.77 24.89 21.73
N SER A 168 26.18 24.43 20.63
CA SER A 168 24.76 24.63 20.34
C SER A 168 23.88 23.86 21.33
N PHE A 169 24.26 22.62 21.66
CA PHE A 169 23.58 21.80 22.64
C PHE A 169 23.56 22.46 24.02
N GLN A 170 24.71 22.95 24.50
CA GLN A 170 24.78 23.64 25.79
C GLN A 170 23.90 24.90 25.82
N LYS A 171 23.91 25.69 24.75
CA LYS A 171 23.04 26.89 24.63
C LYS A 171 21.56 26.51 24.70
N ILE A 172 21.16 25.46 23.97
CA ILE A 172 19.78 24.96 23.99
C ILE A 172 19.43 24.45 25.39
N GLN A 173 20.28 23.64 26.01
CA GLN A 173 20.03 23.08 27.34
C GLN A 173 19.88 24.18 28.39
N GLN A 174 20.76 25.18 28.40
CA GLN A 174 20.66 26.34 29.30
C GLN A 174 19.36 27.12 29.06
N ARG A 175 18.97 27.35 27.80
CA ARG A 175 17.71 27.99 27.45
C ARG A 175 16.52 27.20 27.99
N GLN A 176 16.48 25.89 27.77
CA GLN A 176 15.39 25.02 28.24
C GLN A 176 15.30 25.00 29.77
N GLN A 177 16.44 24.95 30.47
CA GLN A 177 16.46 25.03 31.93
C GLN A 177 15.92 26.36 32.45
N ARG A 178 16.29 27.49 31.82
CA ARG A 178 15.74 28.82 32.17
C ARG A 178 14.23 28.86 31.99
N ILE A 179 13.72 28.37 30.86
CA ILE A 179 12.28 28.30 30.58
C ILE A 179 11.56 27.45 31.63
N SER A 180 12.11 26.28 31.97
CA SER A 180 11.53 25.40 32.99
C SER A 180 11.47 26.07 34.37
N LYS A 181 12.53 26.76 34.79
CA LYS A 181 12.56 27.53 36.05
C LYS A 181 11.49 28.62 36.07
N VAL A 182 11.38 29.42 35.00
CA VAL A 182 10.34 30.46 34.88
C VAL A 182 8.94 29.84 34.96
N ASN A 183 8.69 28.76 34.22
CA ASN A 183 7.40 28.07 34.23
C ASN A 183 7.05 27.51 35.61
N SER A 184 8.02 26.97 36.34
CA SER A 184 7.80 26.46 37.70
C SER A 184 7.44 27.58 38.68
N LYS A 185 8.12 28.74 38.59
CA LYS A 185 7.80 29.93 39.39
C LYS A 185 6.41 30.46 39.06
N LEU A 186 6.07 30.56 37.78
CA LEU A 186 4.75 30.98 37.32
C LEU A 186 3.64 30.04 37.84
N ARG A 187 3.86 28.72 37.78
CA ARG A 187 2.93 27.73 38.34
C ARG A 187 2.75 27.91 39.85
N LYS A 188 3.82 28.17 40.60
CA LYS A 188 3.75 28.45 42.05
C LYS A 188 2.95 29.72 42.33
N LEU A 189 3.23 30.82 41.63
CA LEU A 189 2.51 32.09 41.77
C LEU A 189 1.01 31.93 41.47
N LYS A 190 0.66 31.20 40.39
CA LYS A 190 -0.75 30.89 40.07
C LYS A 190 -1.45 30.10 41.17
N ARG A 191 -0.76 29.15 41.82
CA ARG A 191 -1.31 28.39 42.96
C ARG A 191 -1.53 29.29 44.18
N MET A 192 -0.60 30.18 44.48
CA MET A 192 -0.74 31.15 45.57
C MET A 192 -1.89 32.13 45.32
N ALA A 193 -1.97 32.73 44.13
CA ALA A 193 -3.08 33.62 43.78
C ALA A 193 -4.45 32.92 43.92
N LYS A 194 -4.55 31.65 43.51
CA LYS A 194 -5.77 30.84 43.68
C LYS A 194 -6.10 30.55 45.15
N SER A 195 -5.10 30.35 46.02
CA SER A 195 -5.33 30.10 47.45
C SER A 195 -5.66 31.38 48.23
N LEU A 196 -5.15 32.54 47.81
CA LEU A 196 -5.56 33.84 48.34
C LEU A 196 -7.01 34.18 47.94
N GLY A 197 -7.37 34.04 46.66
CA GLY A 197 -8.74 34.30 46.20
C GLY A 197 -9.81 33.37 46.79
N ARG A 198 -9.41 32.23 47.38
CA ARG A 198 -10.30 31.31 48.10
C ARG A 198 -10.50 31.65 49.58
N ARG A 199 -9.63 32.47 50.18
CA ARG A 199 -9.72 32.87 51.59
C ARG A 199 -10.58 34.12 51.82
N ASN A 200 -10.85 34.88 50.76
CA ASN A 200 -11.65 36.10 50.82
C ASN A 200 -13.11 35.86 50.34
N LYS A 201 -13.58 34.61 50.37
CA LYS A 201 -14.96 34.18 50.13
C LYS A 201 -15.39 33.34 51.32
#